data_AF-A0A2N6SMD8-F1
#
_entry.id   AF-A0A2N6SMD8-F1
#
_cell.length_a   1.000
_cell.length_b   1.000
_cell.length_c   1.000
_cell.angle_alpha   90.00
_cell.angle_beta   90.00
_cell.angle_gamma   90.00
#
_symmetry.space_group_name_H-M   'P 1'
#
loop_
_entity.id
_entity.type
_entity.pdbx_description
1 polymer ?
#
loop_
_entity_poly.entity_id
_entity_poly.type
_entity_poly.pdbx_seq_one_letter_code
_entity_poly.pdbx_strand_id
1 'polypeptide(L)'
;MIDILIHTSQFVVTLFMGYFCKQIGLLTQDDGKVLSTIILNLTLPAVLIAGLNGASLTQTIFHMILFGLGANLLSVLIGQWIYRKENATNQAFMMLAQGGYNIGNFVIPFIQSFLPPAVPLLVGFDIGNALMMFGGRPLMVDYAIQHDDHQFSIKAVARKLLTSPAFVVYLFMLPLMGLGWQLPEGIMKSVNMFASANSFLAMFMLGLFLNFDFPKASLANIQHILSVKYLTGFIFAGIAYFLLPLNETVKLTLVILAISPVATASTIQMLDYEVSPAAASFLSSVSILISLVLITLTLMVLG
;
A
#
# COMPACT_ATOMS: atom_id res chain seq x y z
N MET A 1 20.20 -10.26 11.02
CA MET A 1 20.74 -9.86 9.68
C MET A 1 20.63 -10.96 8.64
N ILE A 2 21.18 -12.16 8.84
CA ILE A 2 21.10 -13.25 7.84
C ILE A 2 19.66 -13.68 7.57
N ASP A 3 18.83 -13.83 8.62
CA ASP A 3 17.42 -14.20 8.46
C ASP A 3 16.62 -13.16 7.64
N ILE A 4 16.95 -11.88 7.81
CA ILE A 4 16.36 -10.79 7.02
C ILE A 4 16.69 -10.96 5.54
N LEU A 5 17.96 -11.23 5.22
CA LEU A 5 18.39 -11.48 3.84
C LEU A 5 17.74 -12.73 3.26
N ILE A 6 17.61 -13.81 4.04
CA ILE A 6 16.96 -15.04 3.59
C ILE A 6 15.50 -14.78 3.27
N HIS A 7 14.72 -14.22 4.18
CA HIS A 7 13.29 -13.95 3.95
C HIS A 7 13.07 -12.92 2.84
N THR A 8 13.86 -11.85 2.77
CA THR A 8 13.78 -10.91 1.66
C THR A 8 14.12 -11.60 0.34
N SER A 9 15.13 -12.47 0.31
CA SER A 9 15.48 -13.22 -0.91
C SER A 9 14.34 -14.12 -1.37
N GLN A 10 13.56 -14.70 -0.46
CA GLN A 10 12.35 -15.46 -0.81
C GLN A 10 11.31 -14.58 -1.51
N PHE A 11 11.10 -13.35 -1.03
CA PHE A 11 10.20 -12.40 -1.69
C PHE A 11 10.73 -11.96 -3.06
N VAL A 12 12.03 -11.65 -3.16
CA VAL A 12 12.69 -11.31 -4.42
C VAL A 12 12.53 -12.45 -5.44
N VAL A 13 12.84 -13.69 -5.03
CA VAL A 13 12.72 -14.88 -5.88
C VAL A 13 11.28 -15.10 -6.31
N THR A 14 10.31 -14.99 -5.40
CA THR A 14 8.88 -15.16 -5.72
C THR A 14 8.39 -14.10 -6.71
N LEU A 15 8.80 -12.83 -6.51
CA LEU A 15 8.48 -11.72 -7.40
C LEU A 15 9.10 -11.90 -8.79
N PHE A 16 10.38 -12.26 -8.87
CA PHE A 16 11.01 -12.52 -10.17
C PHE A 16 10.51 -13.80 -10.84
N MET A 17 10.06 -14.80 -10.07
CA MET A 17 9.40 -15.98 -10.61
C MET A 17 8.07 -15.63 -11.28
N GLY A 18 7.25 -14.78 -10.66
CA GLY A 18 6.04 -14.26 -11.31
C GLY A 18 6.36 -13.52 -12.60
N TYR A 19 7.35 -12.64 -12.59
CA TYR A 19 7.81 -11.94 -13.79
C TYR A 19 8.30 -12.91 -14.88
N PHE A 20 9.09 -13.92 -14.53
CA PHE A 20 9.60 -14.93 -15.45
C PHE A 20 8.49 -15.76 -16.08
N CYS A 21 7.51 -16.23 -15.29
CA CYS A 21 6.33 -16.92 -15.80
C CYS A 21 5.58 -16.09 -16.84
N LYS A 22 5.52 -14.76 -16.66
CA LYS A 22 4.98 -13.85 -17.67
C LYS A 22 5.84 -13.78 -18.92
N GLN A 23 7.16 -13.66 -18.79
CA GLN A 23 8.07 -13.53 -19.92
C GLN A 23 8.06 -14.76 -20.85
N ILE A 24 7.93 -15.97 -20.28
CA ILE A 24 7.84 -17.20 -21.07
C ILE A 24 6.43 -17.49 -21.61
N GLY A 25 5.45 -16.62 -21.32
CA GLY A 25 4.06 -16.77 -21.74
C GLY A 25 3.27 -17.84 -20.99
N LEU A 26 3.79 -18.36 -19.86
CA LEU A 26 3.05 -19.31 -19.00
C LEU A 26 1.85 -18.63 -18.32
N LEU A 27 2.02 -17.36 -17.96
CA LEU A 27 0.98 -16.50 -17.40
C LEU A 27 1.02 -15.14 -18.10
N THR A 28 -0.03 -14.36 -17.92
CA THR A 28 -0.18 -13.01 -18.47
C THR A 28 -0.29 -11.97 -17.36
N GLN A 29 -0.26 -10.69 -17.73
CA GLN A 29 -0.56 -9.62 -16.79
C GLN A 29 -2.03 -9.68 -16.30
N ASP A 30 -2.95 -10.19 -17.12
CA ASP A 30 -4.36 -10.34 -16.77
C ASP A 30 -4.58 -11.43 -15.72
N ASP A 31 -3.79 -12.51 -15.74
CA ASP A 31 -3.79 -13.51 -14.66
C ASP A 31 -3.38 -12.87 -13.32
N GLY A 32 -2.51 -11.86 -13.35
CA GLY A 32 -2.21 -11.04 -12.18
C GLY A 32 -3.45 -10.33 -11.61
N LYS A 33 -4.41 -9.92 -12.45
CA LYS A 33 -5.67 -9.33 -11.97
C LYS A 33 -6.57 -10.37 -11.29
N VAL A 34 -6.55 -11.61 -11.78
CA VAL A 34 -7.23 -12.74 -11.13
C VAL A 34 -6.62 -13.02 -9.76
N LEU A 35 -5.28 -13.08 -9.67
CA LEU A 35 -4.59 -13.22 -8.38
C LEU A 35 -4.90 -12.06 -7.43
N SER A 36 -4.89 -10.81 -7.93
CA SER A 36 -5.27 -9.64 -7.13
C SER A 36 -6.69 -9.78 -6.57
N THR A 37 -7.61 -10.35 -7.34
CA THR A 37 -8.99 -10.60 -6.88
C THR A 37 -9.01 -11.63 -5.76
N ILE A 38 -8.27 -12.73 -5.88
CA ILE A 38 -8.13 -13.74 -4.83
C ILE A 38 -7.52 -13.11 -3.56
N ILE A 39 -6.45 -12.32 -3.72
CA ILE A 39 -5.76 -11.70 -2.59
C ILE A 39 -6.69 -10.76 -1.84
N LEU A 40 -7.28 -9.78 -2.55
CA LEU A 40 -8.07 -8.73 -1.92
C LEU A 40 -9.37 -9.23 -1.29
N ASN A 41 -9.92 -10.36 -1.76
CA ASN A 41 -11.19 -10.89 -1.28
C ASN A 41 -11.05 -12.07 -0.31
N LEU A 42 -9.91 -12.78 -0.30
CA LEU A 42 -9.74 -14.00 0.51
C LEU A 42 -8.52 -13.91 1.42
N THR A 43 -7.31 -13.84 0.86
CA THR A 43 -6.09 -14.03 1.66
C THR A 43 -5.73 -12.80 2.47
N LEU A 44 -5.90 -11.60 1.94
CA LEU A 44 -5.66 -10.36 2.67
C LEU A 44 -6.65 -10.19 3.83
N PRO A 45 -7.98 -10.33 3.65
CA PRO A 45 -8.92 -10.39 4.78
C PRO A 45 -8.52 -11.40 5.85
N ALA A 46 -8.09 -12.61 5.46
CA ALA A 46 -7.65 -13.62 6.40
C ALA A 46 -6.40 -13.20 7.18
N VAL A 47 -5.42 -12.56 6.53
CA VAL A 47 -4.24 -11.97 7.19
C VAL A 47 -4.65 -10.94 8.22
N LEU A 48 -5.59 -10.07 7.88
CA LEU A 48 -6.06 -9.02 8.77
C LEU A 48 -6.77 -9.60 9.99
N ILE A 49 -7.63 -10.61 9.81
CA ILE A 49 -8.27 -11.34 10.92
C ILE A 49 -7.20 -12.00 11.79
N ALA A 50 -6.25 -12.72 11.17
CA ALA A 50 -5.19 -13.42 11.89
C ALA A 50 -4.32 -12.47 12.73
N GLY A 51 -3.92 -11.34 12.17
CA GLY A 51 -3.04 -10.37 12.83
C GLY A 51 -3.72 -9.49 13.87
N LEU A 52 -5.05 -9.39 13.84
CA LEU A 52 -5.83 -8.62 14.82
C LEU A 52 -6.44 -9.49 15.93
N ASN A 53 -6.57 -10.80 15.72
CA ASN A 53 -7.16 -11.68 16.72
C ASN A 53 -6.30 -11.73 17.99
N GLY A 54 -6.91 -11.36 19.13
CA GLY A 54 -6.22 -11.27 20.42
C GLY A 54 -5.38 -10.02 20.62
N ALA A 55 -5.31 -9.11 19.64
CA ALA A 55 -4.71 -7.81 19.83
C ALA A 55 -5.63 -6.89 20.65
N SER A 56 -5.05 -6.02 21.46
CA SER A 56 -5.81 -5.02 22.23
C SER A 56 -5.98 -3.73 21.44
N LEU A 57 -7.16 -3.12 21.54
CA LEU A 57 -7.38 -1.78 20.99
C LEU A 57 -6.67 -0.74 21.86
N THR A 58 -5.56 -0.19 21.35
CA THR A 58 -4.74 0.79 22.07
C THR A 58 -4.87 2.19 21.49
N GLN A 59 -4.57 3.21 22.30
CA GLN A 59 -4.51 4.60 21.84
C GLN A 59 -3.55 4.77 20.64
N THR A 60 -2.47 3.99 20.60
CA THR A 60 -1.50 3.97 19.50
C THR A 60 -2.16 3.67 18.15
N ILE A 61 -3.12 2.75 18.08
CA ILE A 61 -3.82 2.41 16.82
C ILE A 61 -4.58 3.64 16.29
N PHE A 62 -5.21 4.43 17.17
CA PHE A 62 -5.88 5.67 16.76
C PHE A 62 -4.89 6.71 16.22
N HIS A 63 -3.72 6.86 16.85
CA HIS A 63 -2.65 7.71 16.31
C HIS A 63 -2.19 7.22 14.94
N MET A 64 -2.10 5.90 14.71
CA MET A 64 -1.76 5.34 13.40
C MET A 64 -2.80 5.71 12.33
N ILE A 65 -4.10 5.73 12.65
CA ILE A 65 -5.14 6.23 11.73
C ILE A 65 -4.88 7.68 11.35
N LEU A 66 -4.57 8.54 12.32
CA LEU A 66 -4.25 9.94 12.07
C LEU A 66 -2.98 10.12 11.24
N PHE A 67 -1.94 9.31 11.48
CA PHE A 67 -0.75 9.30 10.63
C PHE A 67 -1.09 8.86 9.20
N GLY A 68 -1.93 7.83 9.02
CA GLY A 68 -2.38 7.37 7.71
C GLY A 68 -3.12 8.45 6.92
N LEU A 69 -4.04 9.16 7.57
CA LEU A 69 -4.76 10.30 7.00
C LEU A 69 -3.81 11.46 6.67
N GLY A 70 -3.04 11.89 7.67
CA GLY A 70 -2.16 13.06 7.59
C GLY A 70 -1.05 12.88 6.57
N ALA A 71 -0.38 11.73 6.55
CA ALA A 71 0.69 11.45 5.60
C ALA A 71 0.17 11.43 4.16
N ASN A 72 -1.01 10.84 3.92
CA ASN A 72 -1.66 10.90 2.60
C ASN A 72 -2.04 12.32 2.21
N LEU A 73 -2.67 13.08 3.12
CA LEU A 73 -3.10 14.45 2.86
C LEU A 73 -1.90 15.34 2.51
N LEU A 74 -0.85 15.30 3.32
CA LEU A 74 0.38 16.06 3.07
C LEU A 74 1.04 15.66 1.74
N SER A 75 1.12 14.37 1.44
CA SER A 75 1.73 13.88 0.20
C SER A 75 0.97 14.38 -1.04
N VAL A 76 -0.36 14.37 -1.01
CA VAL A 76 -1.17 14.89 -2.12
C VAL A 76 -1.08 16.40 -2.24
N LEU A 77 -1.08 17.15 -1.12
CA LEU A 77 -0.90 18.60 -1.16
C LEU A 77 0.47 19.01 -1.70
N ILE A 78 1.53 18.28 -1.35
CA ILE A 78 2.88 18.49 -1.91
C ILE A 78 2.85 18.21 -3.41
N GLY A 79 2.25 17.09 -3.84
CA GLY A 79 2.11 16.76 -5.25
C GLY A 79 1.37 17.85 -6.04
N GLN A 80 0.23 18.31 -5.52
CA GLN A 80 -0.55 19.40 -6.10
C GLN A 80 0.28 20.68 -6.19
N TRP A 81 0.97 21.06 -5.12
CA TRP A 81 1.77 22.28 -5.09
C TRP A 81 2.89 22.28 -6.12
N ILE A 82 3.61 21.16 -6.28
CA ILE A 82 4.70 21.02 -7.24
C ILE A 82 4.16 21.06 -8.69
N TYR A 83 3.05 20.37 -8.95
CA TYR A 83 2.51 20.21 -10.31
C TYR A 83 1.40 21.21 -10.67
N ARG A 84 1.08 22.19 -9.82
CA ARG A 84 -0.04 23.14 -10.02
C ARG A 84 -0.06 23.91 -11.36
N LYS A 85 1.08 23.96 -12.07
CA LYS A 85 1.22 24.65 -13.37
C LYS A 85 1.26 23.69 -14.56
N GLU A 86 1.25 22.39 -14.31
CA GLU A 86 1.24 21.35 -15.33
C GLU A 86 -0.18 21.15 -15.89
N ASN A 87 -0.31 20.38 -16.96
CA ASN A 87 -1.61 19.98 -17.49
C ASN A 87 -2.37 19.06 -16.50
N ALA A 88 -3.68 18.90 -16.72
CA ALA A 88 -4.57 18.12 -15.86
C ALA A 88 -4.07 16.68 -15.64
N THR A 89 -3.67 15.99 -16.71
CA THR A 89 -3.16 14.61 -16.65
C THR A 89 -1.91 14.50 -15.77
N ASN A 90 -0.93 15.40 -15.93
CA ASN A 90 0.29 15.40 -15.13
C ASN A 90 0.02 15.77 -13.67
N GLN A 91 -0.90 16.71 -13.42
CA GLN A 91 -1.33 17.04 -12.06
C GLN A 91 -1.94 15.83 -11.35
N ALA A 92 -2.90 15.15 -11.99
CA ALA A 92 -3.50 13.94 -11.48
C ALA A 92 -2.46 12.82 -11.28
N PHE A 93 -1.57 12.62 -12.25
CA PHE A 93 -0.52 11.61 -12.19
C PHE A 93 0.38 11.80 -10.96
N MET A 94 0.85 13.03 -10.74
CA MET A 94 1.66 13.38 -9.58
C MET A 94 0.89 13.14 -8.28
N MET A 95 -0.30 13.74 -8.13
CA MET A 95 -1.09 13.68 -6.90
C MET A 95 -1.45 12.24 -6.51
N LEU A 96 -1.86 11.41 -7.47
CA LEU A 96 -2.23 10.01 -7.24
C LEU A 96 -1.02 9.11 -6.93
N ALA A 97 0.18 9.49 -7.38
CA ALA A 97 1.42 8.75 -7.12
C ALA A 97 2.05 9.08 -5.76
N GLN A 98 1.90 10.31 -5.27
CA GLN A 98 2.44 10.72 -3.97
C GLN A 98 1.69 10.08 -2.80
N GLY A 99 0.36 10.08 -2.85
CA GLY A 99 -0.48 9.41 -1.86
C GLY A 99 -0.73 7.94 -2.18
N GLY A 100 -1.15 7.16 -1.19
CA GLY A 100 -1.51 5.75 -1.38
C GLY A 100 -0.33 4.82 -1.21
N TYR A 101 -0.34 4.18 -0.07
CA TYR A 101 0.64 3.21 0.33
C TYR A 101 0.16 1.82 -0.08
N ASN A 102 1.04 1.02 -0.71
CA ASN A 102 0.70 -0.34 -1.11
C ASN A 102 0.73 -1.31 0.09
N ILE A 103 -0.14 -1.07 1.07
CA ILE A 103 -0.04 -1.77 2.36
C ILE A 103 -0.45 -3.23 2.22
N GLY A 104 -1.64 -3.47 1.66
CA GLY A 104 -2.21 -4.81 1.50
C GLY A 104 -1.32 -5.78 0.72
N ASN A 105 -0.86 -5.38 -0.47
CA ASN A 105 -0.13 -6.28 -1.37
C ASN A 105 1.38 -6.26 -1.16
N PHE A 106 1.95 -5.23 -0.52
CA PHE A 106 3.40 -5.10 -0.39
C PHE A 106 3.88 -5.05 1.06
N VAL A 107 3.42 -4.08 1.86
CA VAL A 107 3.99 -3.86 3.20
C VAL A 107 3.62 -4.98 4.18
N ILE A 108 2.38 -5.48 4.12
CA ILE A 108 1.90 -6.53 5.01
C ILE A 108 2.78 -7.79 4.95
N PRO A 109 3.11 -8.36 3.78
CA PRO A 109 4.05 -9.49 3.69
C PRO A 109 5.38 -9.28 4.45
N PHE A 110 5.98 -8.09 4.37
CA PHE A 110 7.20 -7.76 5.11
C PHE A 110 6.95 -7.72 6.62
N ILE A 111 5.96 -6.94 7.07
CA ILE A 111 5.66 -6.81 8.49
C ILE A 111 5.25 -8.15 9.11
N GLN A 112 4.47 -8.97 8.41
CA GLN A 112 4.10 -10.31 8.89
C GLN A 112 5.32 -11.22 9.09
N SER A 113 6.36 -11.07 8.27
CA SER A 113 7.54 -11.94 8.33
C SER A 113 8.57 -11.44 9.34
N PHE A 114 8.69 -10.13 9.51
CA PHE A 114 9.76 -9.52 10.32
C PHE A 114 9.28 -8.90 11.63
N LEU A 115 8.06 -8.36 11.65
CA LEU A 115 7.48 -7.65 12.80
C LEU A 115 6.00 -8.04 13.03
N PRO A 116 5.64 -9.33 13.23
CA PRO A 116 4.23 -9.74 13.39
C PRO A 116 3.42 -8.90 14.41
N PRO A 117 3.98 -8.50 15.57
CA PRO A 117 3.27 -7.65 16.54
C PRO A 117 2.89 -6.25 16.02
N ALA A 118 3.47 -5.79 14.90
CA ALA A 118 3.16 -4.51 14.30
C ALA A 118 1.96 -4.55 13.34
N VAL A 119 1.38 -5.72 13.06
CA VAL A 119 0.21 -5.83 12.16
C VAL A 119 -0.98 -4.96 12.61
N PRO A 120 -1.35 -4.88 13.91
CA PRO A 120 -2.39 -3.95 14.36
C PRO A 120 -2.08 -2.47 14.10
N LEU A 121 -0.79 -2.09 14.14
CA LEU A 121 -0.35 -0.72 13.85
C LEU A 121 -0.50 -0.40 12.35
N LEU A 122 -0.13 -1.35 11.49
CA LEU A 122 -0.38 -1.24 10.05
C LEU A 122 -1.86 -1.07 9.75
N VAL A 123 -2.73 -1.85 10.40
CA VAL A 123 -4.19 -1.75 10.21
C VAL A 123 -4.70 -0.36 10.58
N GLY A 124 -4.25 0.18 11.72
CA GLY A 124 -4.59 1.55 12.10
C GLY A 124 -4.24 2.54 10.99
N PHE A 125 -3.01 2.48 10.48
CA PHE A 125 -2.59 3.35 9.38
C PHE A 125 -3.36 3.10 8.09
N ASP A 126 -3.65 1.84 7.75
CA ASP A 126 -4.32 1.47 6.50
C ASP A 126 -5.80 1.91 6.48
N ILE A 127 -6.46 2.03 7.64
CA ILE A 127 -7.79 2.66 7.74
C ILE A 127 -7.72 4.12 7.26
N GLY A 128 -6.74 4.88 7.75
CA GLY A 128 -6.53 6.26 7.30
C GLY A 128 -6.14 6.33 5.82
N ASN A 129 -5.29 5.41 5.37
CA ASN A 129 -4.91 5.27 3.97
C ASN A 129 -6.11 5.01 3.06
N ALA A 130 -7.01 4.11 3.44
CA ALA A 130 -8.20 3.74 2.68
C ALA A 130 -9.20 4.90 2.55
N LEU A 131 -9.43 5.64 3.64
CA LEU A 131 -10.30 6.83 3.62
C LEU A 131 -9.79 7.88 2.60
N MET A 132 -8.49 8.13 2.60
CA MET A 132 -7.87 9.01 1.60
C MET A 132 -7.90 8.38 0.21
N MET A 133 -7.69 7.07 0.07
CA MET A 133 -7.64 6.40 -1.23
C MET A 133 -8.96 6.41 -1.99
N PHE A 134 -10.07 6.21 -1.29
CA PHE A 134 -11.38 6.03 -1.93
C PHE A 134 -12.22 7.31 -1.97
N GLY A 135 -11.93 8.28 -1.09
CA GLY A 135 -12.68 9.53 -1.01
C GLY A 135 -11.81 10.77 -1.11
N GLY A 136 -10.88 10.94 -0.17
CA GLY A 136 -10.15 12.21 -0.01
C GLY A 136 -9.29 12.59 -1.22
N ARG A 137 -8.50 11.65 -1.76
CA ARG A 137 -7.55 11.92 -2.85
C ARG A 137 -8.23 12.16 -4.20
N PRO A 138 -9.15 11.31 -4.69
CA PRO A 138 -9.90 11.62 -5.90
C PRO A 138 -10.57 13.00 -5.85
N LEU A 139 -11.23 13.33 -4.73
CA LEU A 139 -11.83 14.64 -4.52
C LEU A 139 -10.84 15.80 -4.70
N MET A 140 -9.64 15.67 -4.12
CA MET A 140 -8.60 16.71 -4.24
C MET A 140 -8.06 16.82 -5.67
N VAL A 141 -7.91 15.69 -6.37
CA VAL A 141 -7.47 15.66 -7.76
C VAL A 141 -8.50 16.32 -8.67
N ASP A 142 -9.77 15.93 -8.56
CA ASP A 142 -10.88 16.49 -9.34
C ASP A 142 -10.96 18.00 -9.14
N TYR A 143 -10.83 18.47 -7.89
CA TYR A 143 -10.78 19.89 -7.57
C TYR A 143 -9.57 20.61 -8.19
N ALA A 144 -8.38 20.01 -8.12
CA ALA A 144 -7.16 20.63 -8.63
C ALA A 144 -7.16 20.80 -10.15
N ILE A 145 -7.73 19.85 -10.87
CA ILE A 145 -7.75 19.85 -12.34
C ILE A 145 -9.05 20.42 -12.93
N GLN A 146 -9.98 20.88 -12.09
CA GLN A 146 -11.30 21.38 -12.48
C GLN A 146 -12.09 20.35 -13.31
N HIS A 147 -12.08 19.09 -12.84
CA HIS A 147 -12.79 17.99 -13.49
C HIS A 147 -14.29 18.06 -13.15
N ASP A 148 -15.09 18.67 -14.01
CA ASP A 148 -16.53 18.90 -13.75
C ASP A 148 -17.38 17.61 -13.75
N ASP A 149 -16.89 16.50 -14.31
CA ASP A 149 -17.66 15.25 -14.44
C ASP A 149 -17.73 14.40 -13.16
N HIS A 150 -16.90 14.66 -12.15
CA HIS A 150 -16.88 13.88 -10.90
C HIS A 150 -17.48 14.66 -9.72
N GLN A 151 -18.80 14.60 -9.58
CA GLN A 151 -19.46 15.07 -8.36
C GLN A 151 -19.10 14.17 -7.18
N PHE A 152 -18.50 14.76 -6.14
CA PHE A 152 -18.19 14.06 -4.90
C PHE A 152 -19.46 13.48 -4.29
N SER A 153 -19.46 12.15 -4.07
CA SER A 153 -20.58 11.44 -3.46
C SER A 153 -20.13 10.68 -2.23
N ILE A 154 -20.49 11.19 -1.06
CA ILE A 154 -20.26 10.51 0.23
C ILE A 154 -20.84 9.09 0.20
N LYS A 155 -22.01 8.91 -0.44
CA LYS A 155 -22.64 7.60 -0.63
C LYS A 155 -21.77 6.67 -1.47
N ALA A 156 -21.14 7.17 -2.53
CA ALA A 156 -20.23 6.37 -3.34
C ALA A 156 -18.96 6.00 -2.58
N VAL A 157 -18.37 6.92 -1.81
CA VAL A 157 -17.20 6.67 -0.96
C VAL A 157 -17.53 5.62 0.11
N ALA A 158 -18.64 5.81 0.84
CA ALA A 158 -19.10 4.86 1.84
C ALA A 158 -19.36 3.48 1.23
N ARG A 159 -19.99 3.43 0.04
CA ARG A 159 -20.18 2.18 -0.69
C ARG A 159 -18.83 1.52 -1.02
N LYS A 160 -17.87 2.24 -1.61
CA LYS A 160 -16.53 1.71 -1.94
C LYS A 160 -15.83 1.13 -0.70
N LEU A 161 -15.90 1.82 0.43
CA LEU A 161 -15.35 1.36 1.71
C LEU A 161 -16.07 0.11 2.23
N LEU A 162 -17.40 0.12 2.29
CA LEU A 162 -18.19 -1.01 2.79
C LEU A 162 -18.19 -2.23 1.87
N THR A 163 -17.85 -2.06 0.58
CA THR A 163 -17.63 -3.18 -0.34
C THR A 163 -16.19 -3.67 -0.35
N SER A 164 -15.24 -2.96 0.29
CA SER A 164 -13.85 -3.39 0.40
C SER A 164 -13.72 -4.48 1.47
N PRO A 165 -13.35 -5.72 1.12
CA PRO A 165 -13.27 -6.81 2.09
C PRO A 165 -12.32 -6.51 3.25
N ALA A 166 -11.17 -5.86 2.97
CA ALA A 166 -10.23 -5.44 4.00
C ALA A 166 -10.85 -4.45 4.99
N PHE A 167 -11.59 -3.45 4.49
CA PHE A 167 -12.23 -2.45 5.34
C PHE A 167 -13.38 -3.04 6.16
N VAL A 168 -14.14 -3.99 5.60
CA VAL A 168 -15.17 -4.73 6.34
C VAL A 168 -14.54 -5.54 7.48
N VAL A 169 -13.38 -6.17 7.26
CA VAL A 169 -12.64 -6.85 8.33
C VAL A 169 -12.25 -5.86 9.43
N TYR A 170 -11.80 -4.65 9.10
CA TYR A 170 -11.49 -3.62 10.10
C TYR A 170 -12.71 -3.28 10.96
N LEU A 171 -13.87 -3.07 10.34
CA LEU A 171 -15.12 -2.76 11.04
C LEU A 171 -15.59 -3.89 11.97
N PHE A 172 -15.25 -5.14 11.65
CA PHE A 172 -15.60 -6.30 12.47
C PHE A 172 -14.56 -6.57 13.59
N MET A 173 -13.27 -6.52 13.27
CA MET A 173 -12.20 -6.87 14.20
C MET A 173 -11.95 -5.79 15.26
N LEU A 174 -12.10 -4.49 14.92
CA LEU A 174 -11.87 -3.41 15.89
C LEU A 174 -12.82 -3.49 17.11
N PRO A 175 -14.14 -3.71 16.97
CA PRO A 175 -15.01 -3.97 18.10
C PRO A 175 -14.60 -5.20 18.91
N LEU A 176 -14.24 -6.31 18.25
CA LEU A 176 -13.79 -7.52 18.96
C LEU A 176 -12.53 -7.26 19.81
N MET A 177 -11.55 -6.53 19.26
CA MET A 177 -10.37 -6.09 19.99
C MET A 177 -10.72 -5.21 21.19
N GLY A 178 -11.69 -4.29 21.04
CA GLY A 178 -12.15 -3.42 22.12
C GLY A 178 -12.88 -4.18 23.23
N LEU A 179 -13.61 -5.24 22.87
CA LEU A 179 -14.28 -6.14 23.82
C LEU A 179 -13.34 -7.20 24.41
N GLY A 180 -12.09 -7.28 23.94
CA GLY A 180 -11.15 -8.34 24.31
C GLY A 180 -11.57 -9.73 23.84
N TRP A 181 -12.47 -9.82 22.86
CA TRP A 181 -12.99 -11.09 22.37
C TRP A 181 -12.08 -11.66 21.28
N GLN A 182 -11.68 -12.91 21.46
CA GLN A 182 -10.93 -13.70 20.49
C GLN A 182 -11.83 -14.67 19.74
N LEU A 183 -11.54 -14.86 18.46
CA LEU A 183 -12.19 -15.88 17.65
C LEU A 183 -11.79 -17.28 18.11
N PRO A 184 -12.72 -18.25 18.11
CA PRO A 184 -12.43 -19.64 18.46
C PRO A 184 -11.31 -20.26 17.61
N GLU A 185 -10.51 -21.13 18.21
CA GLU A 185 -9.35 -21.77 17.56
C GLU A 185 -9.72 -22.49 16.26
N GLY A 186 -10.90 -23.12 16.20
CA GLY A 186 -11.39 -23.79 14.99
C GLY A 186 -11.55 -22.85 13.80
N ILE A 187 -12.03 -21.62 14.03
CA ILE A 187 -12.13 -20.58 13.00
C ILE A 187 -10.72 -20.11 12.63
N MET A 188 -9.87 -19.88 13.63
CA MET A 188 -8.51 -19.40 13.42
C MET A 188 -7.64 -20.36 12.61
N LYS A 189 -7.83 -21.68 12.73
CA LYS A 189 -7.15 -22.67 11.87
C LYS A 189 -7.45 -22.45 10.40
N SER A 190 -8.72 -22.26 10.06
CA SER A 190 -9.15 -21.97 8.68
C SER A 190 -8.64 -20.61 8.20
N VAL A 191 -8.75 -19.57 9.04
CA VAL A 191 -8.23 -18.23 8.73
C VAL A 191 -6.73 -18.27 8.46
N ASN A 192 -5.96 -18.95 9.31
CA ASN A 192 -4.51 -19.04 9.18
C ASN A 192 -4.06 -19.78 7.91
N MET A 193 -4.83 -20.78 7.45
CA MET A 193 -4.58 -21.44 6.18
C MET A 193 -4.56 -20.43 5.02
N PHE A 194 -5.61 -19.59 4.91
CA PHE A 194 -5.67 -18.56 3.87
C PHE A 194 -4.65 -17.44 4.09
N ALA A 195 -4.43 -17.02 5.34
CA ALA A 195 -3.48 -15.98 5.69
C ALA A 195 -2.04 -16.36 5.28
N SER A 196 -1.66 -17.62 5.47
CA SER A 196 -0.32 -18.12 5.15
C SER A 196 0.01 -18.07 3.64
N ALA A 197 -0.99 -18.14 2.77
CA ALA A 197 -0.81 -18.05 1.32
C ALA A 197 -0.58 -16.60 0.84
N ASN A 198 -0.94 -15.59 1.65
CA ASN A 198 -1.02 -14.20 1.21
C ASN A 198 0.32 -13.65 0.71
N SER A 199 1.40 -13.82 1.50
CA SER A 199 2.71 -13.25 1.15
C SER A 199 3.25 -13.79 -0.17
N PHE A 200 3.10 -15.10 -0.40
CA PHE A 200 3.49 -15.72 -1.67
C PHE A 200 2.66 -15.17 -2.84
N LEU A 201 1.33 -15.23 -2.73
CA LEU A 201 0.44 -14.77 -3.81
C LEU A 201 0.66 -13.30 -4.14
N ALA A 202 0.81 -12.45 -3.12
CA ALA A 202 1.02 -11.02 -3.29
C ALA A 202 2.34 -10.72 -4.01
N MET A 203 3.45 -11.32 -3.58
CA MET A 203 4.75 -11.11 -4.24
C MET A 203 4.77 -11.67 -5.66
N PHE A 204 4.16 -12.84 -5.88
CA PHE A 204 4.06 -13.45 -7.20
C PHE A 204 3.21 -12.60 -8.16
N MET A 205 2.06 -12.10 -7.69
CA MET A 205 1.18 -11.19 -8.42
C MET A 205 1.90 -9.89 -8.79
N LEU A 206 2.67 -9.29 -7.86
CA LEU A 206 3.48 -8.11 -8.16
C LEU A 206 4.51 -8.40 -9.25
N GLY A 207 5.10 -9.60 -9.25
CA GLY A 207 5.93 -10.10 -10.33
C GLY A 207 5.25 -10.09 -11.70
N LEU A 208 4.01 -10.56 -11.78
CA LEU A 208 3.20 -10.51 -13.02
C LEU A 208 2.93 -9.06 -13.46
N PHE A 209 2.78 -8.13 -12.51
CA PHE A 209 2.58 -6.71 -12.80
C PHE A 209 3.85 -5.96 -13.19
N LEU A 210 5.05 -6.50 -12.93
CA LEU A 210 6.29 -5.83 -13.32
C LEU A 210 6.36 -5.65 -14.83
N ASN A 211 6.33 -4.40 -15.29
CA ASN A 211 6.52 -4.05 -16.69
C ASN A 211 7.71 -3.11 -16.85
N PHE A 212 8.63 -3.49 -17.75
CA PHE A 212 9.83 -2.73 -18.09
C PHE A 212 9.74 -2.08 -19.48
N ASP A 213 8.54 -1.97 -20.05
CA ASP A 213 8.29 -1.20 -21.26
C ASP A 213 8.51 0.30 -20.97
N PHE A 214 9.70 0.81 -21.33
CA PHE A 214 10.10 2.17 -21.03
C PHE A 214 9.23 3.21 -21.76
N PRO A 215 8.40 3.99 -21.04
CA PRO A 215 7.55 4.99 -21.67
C PRO A 215 8.38 6.25 -21.93
N LYS A 216 9.15 6.27 -23.03
CA LYS A 216 10.11 7.36 -23.34
C LYS A 216 9.53 8.77 -23.16
N ALA A 217 8.27 8.97 -23.57
CA ALA A 217 7.57 10.26 -23.45
C ALA A 217 7.28 10.70 -22.00
N SER A 218 7.11 9.75 -21.07
CA SER A 218 6.75 10.01 -19.67
C SER A 218 7.90 9.74 -18.70
N LEU A 219 9.04 9.25 -19.18
CA LEU A 219 10.14 8.77 -18.32
C LEU A 219 10.68 9.86 -17.38
N ALA A 220 10.91 11.07 -17.91
CA ALA A 220 11.36 12.20 -17.10
C ALA A 220 10.33 12.58 -16.01
N ASN A 221 9.05 12.55 -16.37
CA ASN A 221 7.96 12.82 -15.43
C ASN A 221 7.91 11.75 -14.31
N ILE A 222 7.99 10.47 -14.68
CA ILE A 222 8.03 9.35 -13.72
C ILE A 222 9.23 9.44 -12.78
N GLN A 223 10.41 9.76 -13.30
CA GLN A 223 11.60 9.96 -12.48
C GLN A 223 11.40 11.07 -11.44
N HIS A 224 10.81 12.20 -11.85
CA HIS A 224 10.52 13.30 -10.95
C HIS A 224 9.46 12.92 -9.90
N ILE A 225 8.36 12.28 -10.31
CA ILE A 225 7.32 11.76 -9.41
C ILE A 225 7.91 10.84 -8.34
N LEU A 226 8.73 9.87 -8.73
CA LEU A 226 9.38 8.95 -7.78
C LEU A 226 10.38 9.66 -6.87
N SER A 227 11.15 10.61 -7.41
CA SER A 227 12.09 11.39 -6.62
C SER A 227 11.38 12.16 -5.51
N VAL A 228 10.25 12.81 -5.82
CA VAL A 228 9.44 13.49 -4.80
C VAL A 228 8.83 12.51 -3.82
N LYS A 229 8.30 11.37 -4.29
CA LYS A 229 7.70 10.34 -3.42
C LYS A 229 8.68 9.84 -2.37
N TYR A 230 9.88 9.45 -2.80
CA TYR A 230 10.86 8.92 -1.86
C TYR A 230 11.49 10.02 -1.01
N LEU A 231 11.72 11.23 -1.55
CA LEU A 231 12.22 12.34 -0.74
C LEU A 231 11.24 12.70 0.38
N THR A 232 9.95 12.85 0.06
CA THR A 232 8.90 13.12 1.06
C THR A 232 8.75 11.95 2.03
N GLY A 233 8.83 10.71 1.55
CA GLY A 233 8.85 9.50 2.38
C GLY A 233 10.03 9.49 3.36
N PHE A 234 11.24 9.82 2.92
CA PHE A 234 12.42 9.90 3.80
C PHE A 234 12.31 11.01 4.83
N ILE A 235 11.76 12.18 4.46
CA ILE A 235 11.51 13.27 5.40
C ILE A 235 10.51 12.80 6.47
N PHE A 236 9.39 12.18 6.06
CA PHE A 236 8.39 11.65 6.99
C PHE A 236 8.98 10.56 7.89
N ALA A 237 9.76 9.64 7.35
CA ALA A 237 10.48 8.60 8.10
C ALA A 237 11.44 9.21 9.13
N GLY A 238 12.24 10.22 8.73
CA GLY A 238 13.16 10.91 9.63
C GLY A 238 12.44 11.63 10.77
N ILE A 239 11.34 12.32 10.47
CA ILE A 239 10.49 12.95 11.50
C ILE A 239 9.94 11.89 12.45
N ALA A 240 9.36 10.81 11.92
CA ALA A 240 8.77 9.75 12.73
C ALA A 240 9.79 9.04 13.63
N TYR A 241 11.00 8.81 13.12
CA TYR A 241 12.03 8.06 13.84
C TYR A 241 12.78 8.92 14.87
N PHE A 242 13.17 10.15 14.51
CA PHE A 242 14.05 10.99 15.34
C PHE A 242 13.31 12.03 16.19
N LEU A 243 12.16 12.54 15.74
CA LEU A 243 11.48 13.66 16.40
C LEU A 243 10.28 13.24 17.25
N LEU A 244 9.59 12.16 16.88
CA LEU A 244 8.40 11.73 17.61
C LEU A 244 8.76 10.79 18.78
N PRO A 245 8.21 11.02 19.99
CA PRO A 245 8.45 10.18 21.16
C PRO A 245 7.59 8.91 21.12
N LEU A 246 7.83 8.07 20.10
CA LEU A 246 7.12 6.82 19.86
C LEU A 246 7.97 5.62 20.29
N ASN A 247 7.34 4.47 20.54
CA ASN A 247 8.10 3.24 20.78
C ASN A 247 8.77 2.75 19.47
N GLU A 248 9.82 1.94 19.60
CA GLU A 248 10.62 1.50 18.46
C GLU A 248 9.78 0.74 17.41
N THR A 249 8.83 -0.08 17.83
CA THR A 249 7.95 -0.80 16.91
C THR A 249 7.09 0.14 16.05
N VAL A 250 6.51 1.19 16.64
CA VAL A 250 5.73 2.19 15.90
C VAL A 250 6.64 2.99 14.97
N LYS A 251 7.81 3.43 15.45
CA LYS A 251 8.79 4.15 14.61
C LYS A 251 9.16 3.33 13.38
N LEU A 252 9.58 2.08 13.57
CA LEU A 252 9.99 1.19 12.47
C LEU A 252 8.82 0.93 11.50
N THR A 253 7.60 0.75 12.02
CA THR A 253 6.39 0.59 11.19
C THR A 253 6.14 1.83 10.33
N LEU A 254 6.22 3.04 10.90
CA LEU A 254 6.04 4.29 10.18
C LEU A 254 7.14 4.51 9.13
N VAL A 255 8.39 4.18 9.44
CA VAL A 255 9.51 4.24 8.47
C VAL A 255 9.23 3.34 7.28
N ILE A 256 8.85 2.08 7.50
CA ILE A 256 8.54 1.10 6.44
C ILE A 256 7.35 1.57 5.59
N LEU A 257 6.30 2.10 6.23
CA LEU A 257 5.15 2.68 5.54
C LEU A 257 5.56 3.88 4.67
N ALA A 258 6.40 4.77 5.18
CA ALA A 258 6.83 5.99 4.49
C ALA A 258 7.50 5.71 3.14
N ILE A 259 8.27 4.63 3.07
CA ILE A 259 9.03 4.21 1.89
C ILE A 259 8.29 3.13 1.07
N SER A 260 7.00 2.90 1.34
CA SER A 260 6.22 1.92 0.58
C SER A 260 6.00 2.34 -0.88
N PRO A 261 5.82 1.38 -1.80
CA PRO A 261 5.65 1.69 -3.20
C PRO A 261 4.29 2.32 -3.48
N VAL A 262 4.08 2.77 -4.71
CA VAL A 262 2.78 3.31 -5.15
C VAL A 262 1.73 2.22 -5.02
N ALA A 263 0.57 2.54 -4.45
CA ALA A 263 -0.53 1.60 -4.30
C ALA A 263 -1.03 1.11 -5.68
N THR A 264 -1.25 -0.20 -5.81
CA THR A 264 -1.84 -0.79 -7.03
C THR A 264 -3.17 -0.13 -7.38
N ALA A 265 -4.03 0.14 -6.38
CA ALA A 265 -5.29 0.85 -6.60
C ALA A 265 -5.10 2.28 -7.15
N SER A 266 -4.07 3.01 -6.71
CA SER A 266 -3.73 4.34 -7.27
C SER A 266 -3.37 4.24 -8.75
N THR A 267 -2.64 3.20 -9.17
CA THR A 267 -2.26 3.03 -10.58
C THR A 267 -3.43 2.72 -11.50
N ILE A 268 -4.48 2.11 -10.96
CA ILE A 268 -5.75 1.90 -11.67
C ILE A 268 -6.51 3.23 -11.78
N GLN A 269 -6.61 3.98 -10.68
CA GLN A 269 -7.27 5.30 -10.67
C GLN A 269 -6.64 6.28 -11.66
N MET A 270 -5.31 6.24 -11.84
CA MET A 270 -4.61 7.08 -12.81
C MET A 270 -5.18 6.96 -14.24
N LEU A 271 -5.75 5.81 -14.61
CA LEU A 271 -6.35 5.59 -15.92
C LEU A 271 -7.62 6.42 -16.13
N ASP A 272 -8.37 6.67 -15.06
CA ASP A 272 -9.56 7.52 -15.08
C ASP A 272 -9.21 9.00 -15.37
N TYR A 273 -7.93 9.37 -15.18
CA TYR A 273 -7.38 10.71 -15.40
C TYR A 273 -6.48 10.79 -16.64
N GLU A 274 -6.71 9.92 -17.62
CA GLU A 274 -6.01 9.90 -18.92
C GLU A 274 -4.49 9.64 -18.83
N VAL A 275 -3.99 9.17 -17.69
CA VAL A 275 -2.60 8.73 -17.58
C VAL A 275 -2.44 7.43 -18.36
N SER A 276 -1.44 7.38 -19.25
CA SER A 276 -1.23 6.20 -20.08
C SER A 276 -1.00 4.93 -19.23
N PRO A 277 -1.59 3.77 -19.61
CA PRO A 277 -1.39 2.51 -18.89
C PRO A 277 0.09 2.12 -18.75
N ALA A 278 0.89 2.39 -19.79
CA ALA A 278 2.33 2.15 -19.78
C ALA A 278 3.04 2.97 -18.69
N ALA A 279 2.73 4.26 -18.56
CA ALA A 279 3.33 5.12 -17.54
C ALA A 279 2.93 4.70 -16.12
N ALA A 280 1.66 4.39 -15.88
CA ALA A 280 1.17 3.96 -14.56
C ALA A 280 1.78 2.60 -14.15
N SER A 281 1.85 1.64 -15.07
CA SER A 281 2.44 0.31 -14.82
C SER A 281 3.96 0.39 -14.61
N PHE A 282 4.67 1.20 -15.40
CA PHE A 282 6.11 1.41 -15.23
C PHE A 282 6.43 2.11 -13.91
N LEU A 283 5.70 3.18 -13.56
CA LEU A 283 5.81 3.86 -12.25
C LEU A 283 5.66 2.87 -11.09
N SER A 284 4.61 2.05 -11.14
CA SER A 284 4.33 1.02 -10.13
C SER A 284 5.51 0.05 -9.98
N SER A 285 5.97 -0.49 -11.11
CA SER A 285 7.06 -1.48 -11.18
C SER A 285 8.36 -0.94 -10.60
N VAL A 286 8.76 0.26 -11.01
CA VAL A 286 9.98 0.90 -10.49
C VAL A 286 9.83 1.20 -9.01
N SER A 287 8.67 1.66 -8.55
CA SER A 287 8.43 1.91 -7.13
C SER A 287 8.53 0.64 -6.28
N ILE A 288 7.99 -0.49 -6.76
CA ILE A 288 8.10 -1.79 -6.07
C ILE A 288 9.56 -2.17 -5.88
N LEU A 289 10.39 -2.05 -6.92
CA LEU A 289 11.81 -2.39 -6.86
C LEU A 289 12.59 -1.46 -5.92
N ILE A 290 12.35 -0.15 -5.99
CA ILE A 290 13.00 0.81 -5.07
C ILE A 290 12.59 0.50 -3.64
N SER A 291 11.30 0.37 -3.35
CA SER A 291 10.79 0.11 -2.00
C SER A 291 11.25 -1.25 -1.45
N LEU A 292 11.41 -2.27 -2.30
CA LEU A 292 11.98 -3.56 -1.90
C LEU A 292 13.40 -3.41 -1.37
N VAL A 293 14.26 -2.68 -2.09
CA VAL A 293 15.63 -2.39 -1.65
C VAL A 293 15.62 -1.55 -0.38
N LEU A 294 14.84 -0.46 -0.35
CA LEU A 294 14.80 0.45 0.79
C LEU A 294 14.31 -0.23 2.07
N ILE A 295 13.20 -0.96 2.02
CA ILE A 295 12.65 -1.66 3.20
C ILE A 295 13.61 -2.72 3.70
N THR A 296 14.28 -3.45 2.80
CA THR A 296 15.31 -4.42 3.18
C THR A 296 16.46 -3.75 3.93
N LEU A 297 17.00 -2.65 3.39
CA LEU A 297 18.07 -1.90 4.05
C LEU A 297 17.62 -1.32 5.39
N THR A 298 16.39 -0.79 5.47
CA THR A 298 15.80 -0.32 6.72
C THR A 298 15.75 -1.43 7.76
N LEU A 299 15.25 -2.61 7.41
CA LEU A 299 15.19 -3.76 8.31
C LEU A 299 16.59 -4.25 8.72
N MET A 300 17.58 -4.18 7.83
CA MET A 300 18.96 -4.55 8.17
C MET A 300 19.64 -3.59 9.14
N VAL A 301 19.28 -2.31 9.11
CA VAL A 301 19.91 -1.25 9.92
C VAL A 301 19.16 -1.00 11.23
N LEU A 302 17.83 -1.06 11.20
CA LEU A 302 16.94 -0.67 12.31
C LEU A 302 16.15 -1.85 12.91
N GLY A 303 16.19 -3.03 12.28
CA GLY A 303 15.44 -4.23 12.70
C GLY A 303 16.31 -5.33 13.30
#